data_AF-A0A917AS80-F1
#
_entry.id   AF-A0A917AS80-F1
#
_cell.length_a   1.000
_cell.length_b   1.000
_cell.length_c   1.000
_cell.angle_alpha   90.00
_cell.angle_beta   90.00
_cell.angle_gamma   90.00
#
_symmetry.space_group_name_H-M   'P 1'
#
loop_
_entity.id
_entity.type
_entity.pdbx_description
1 polymer ?
#
loop_
_entity_poly.entity_id
_entity_poly.type
_entity_poly.pdbx_seq_one_letter_code
_entity_poly.pdbx_strand_id
1 'polypeptide(L)'
;MVKQKEGILLFLFLAFIFTLIFLPSEKRTEKYVTKIVTKDDLYWLERNQRELANDLREENQSLSDEMLKAAIDMYSNLDIMVDNPHYNQLEIKLPLITYEKNGETIEFFTGKGEILRVHTKDGWSDYK
;
A
#
# COMPACT_ATOMS: atom_id res chain seq x y z
N MET A 1 -1.34 -63.54 -50.88
CA MET A 1 -1.71 -63.57 -49.45
C MET A 1 -1.07 -62.36 -48.80
N VAL A 2 -1.89 -61.32 -48.55
CA VAL A 2 -1.46 -60.00 -48.07
C VAL A 2 -1.27 -60.06 -46.56
N LYS A 3 -0.11 -59.65 -46.04
CA LYS A 3 0.10 -59.42 -44.61
C LYS A 3 -0.05 -57.94 -44.28
N GLN A 4 -0.79 -57.71 -43.23
CA GLN A 4 -1.42 -56.48 -42.79
C GLN A 4 -0.45 -55.57 -42.03
N LYS A 5 -0.70 -54.27 -42.20
CA LYS A 5 -0.10 -53.08 -41.57
C LYS A 5 0.09 -53.23 -40.06
N GLU A 6 1.15 -52.62 -39.50
CA GLU A 6 1.06 -51.67 -38.38
C GLU A 6 2.24 -50.68 -38.47
N GLY A 7 1.93 -49.39 -38.36
CA GLY A 7 2.89 -48.30 -38.39
C GLY A 7 3.26 -47.88 -36.97
N ILE A 8 4.48 -47.36 -36.80
CA ILE A 8 4.87 -46.64 -35.59
C ILE A 8 5.39 -45.27 -36.01
N LEU A 9 4.51 -44.30 -35.79
CA LEU A 9 4.74 -42.87 -35.84
C LEU A 9 5.60 -42.51 -34.60
N LEU A 10 6.88 -42.21 -34.78
CA LEU A 10 7.72 -41.76 -33.66
C LEU A 10 7.62 -40.24 -33.55
N PHE A 11 6.95 -39.80 -32.50
CA PHE A 11 6.70 -38.40 -32.14
C PHE A 11 7.99 -37.61 -31.92
N LEU A 12 8.08 -36.45 -32.58
CA LEU A 12 8.97 -35.35 -32.21
C LEU A 12 8.57 -34.83 -30.82
N PHE A 13 9.29 -35.25 -29.77
CA PHE A 13 9.28 -34.53 -28.50
C PHE A 13 10.16 -33.28 -28.67
N LEU A 14 9.59 -32.20 -29.20
CA LEU A 14 10.14 -30.88 -29.00
C LEU A 14 10.09 -30.62 -27.50
N ALA A 15 11.25 -30.64 -26.85
CA ALA A 15 11.41 -30.21 -25.48
C ALA A 15 11.02 -28.73 -25.41
N PHE A 16 9.77 -28.48 -25.05
CA PHE A 16 9.30 -27.16 -24.65
C PHE A 16 9.99 -26.87 -23.32
N ILE A 17 11.15 -26.22 -23.38
CA ILE A 17 11.79 -25.61 -22.21
C ILE A 17 10.84 -24.48 -21.81
N PHE A 18 9.86 -24.82 -20.98
CA PHE A 18 9.07 -23.84 -20.25
C PHE A 18 10.02 -23.28 -19.19
N THR A 19 10.84 -22.30 -19.59
CA THR A 19 11.46 -21.40 -18.62
C THR A 19 10.30 -20.78 -17.86
N LEU A 20 10.01 -21.36 -16.70
CA LEU A 20 9.13 -20.80 -15.70
C LEU A 20 9.83 -19.51 -15.27
N ILE A 21 9.54 -18.41 -15.98
CA ILE A 21 9.92 -17.08 -15.55
C ILE A 21 9.24 -16.95 -14.19
N PHE A 22 10.03 -17.00 -13.12
CA PHE A 22 9.61 -16.56 -11.80
C PHE A 22 9.27 -15.08 -11.96
N LEU A 23 8.03 -14.78 -12.36
CA LEU A 23 7.49 -13.45 -12.24
C LEU A 23 7.49 -13.17 -10.73
N PRO A 24 8.18 -12.10 -10.26
CA PRO A 24 8.11 -11.74 -8.86
C PRO A 24 6.63 -11.53 -8.52
N SER A 25 6.09 -12.39 -7.65
CA SER A 25 4.70 -12.30 -7.22
C SER A 25 4.50 -10.95 -6.52
N GLU A 26 3.48 -10.20 -6.94
CA GLU A 26 3.09 -8.99 -6.21
C GLU A 26 2.79 -9.37 -4.76
N LYS A 27 3.47 -8.70 -3.82
CA LYS A 27 3.31 -8.97 -2.40
C LYS A 27 2.84 -7.70 -1.71
N ARG A 28 1.67 -7.80 -1.07
CA ARG A 28 1.11 -6.75 -0.21
C ARG A 28 1.20 -7.22 1.23
N THR A 29 1.79 -6.41 2.09
CA THR A 29 1.76 -6.63 3.53
C THR A 29 1.23 -5.41 4.25
N GLU A 30 0.48 -5.64 5.31
CA GLU A 30 -0.08 -4.60 6.17
C GLU A 30 0.51 -4.73 7.57
N LYS A 31 0.95 -3.60 8.11
CA LYS A 31 1.46 -3.46 9.47
C LYS A 31 0.86 -2.20 10.10
N TYR A 32 1.09 -2.00 11.38
CA TYR A 32 0.70 -0.78 12.07
C TYR A 32 1.92 -0.10 12.64
N VAL A 33 1.98 1.23 12.48
CA VAL A 33 3.05 2.08 13.00
C VAL A 33 2.44 3.16 13.85
N THR A 34 2.91 3.31 15.08
CA THR A 34 2.55 4.43 15.94
C THR A 34 3.47 5.61 15.65
N LYS A 35 2.88 6.78 15.41
CA LYS A 35 3.60 8.04 15.20
C LYS A 35 3.05 9.14 16.11
N ILE A 36 3.95 10.03 16.52
CA ILE A 36 3.59 11.33 17.06
C ILE A 36 3.64 12.31 15.90
N VAL A 37 2.53 12.98 15.62
CA VAL A 37 2.36 13.87 14.46
C VAL A 37 1.80 15.22 14.89
N THR A 38 2.30 16.27 14.27
CA THR A 38 1.73 17.62 14.31
C THR A 38 0.73 17.82 13.17
N LYS A 39 0.07 18.98 13.16
CA LYS A 39 -0.78 19.41 12.04
C LYS A 39 0.00 19.45 10.71
N ASP A 40 1.23 19.94 10.75
CA ASP A 40 2.08 20.05 9.56
C ASP A 40 2.54 18.67 9.09
N ASP A 41 2.84 17.75 10.01
CA ASP A 41 3.18 16.37 9.66
C ASP A 41 2.03 15.68 8.93
N LEU A 42 0.79 15.83 9.42
CA LEU A 42 -0.41 15.27 8.77
C LEU A 42 -0.63 15.88 7.38
N TYR A 43 -0.48 17.20 7.24
CA TYR A 43 -0.59 17.88 5.96
C TYR A 43 0.43 17.35 4.94
N TRP A 44 1.70 17.25 5.33
CA TRP A 44 2.75 16.75 4.43
C TRP A 44 2.60 15.26 4.13
N LEU A 45 2.15 14.46 5.09
CA LEU A 45 1.94 13.04 4.90
C LEU A 45 0.79 12.76 3.92
N GLU A 46 -0.32 13.50 4.00
CA GLU A 46 -1.40 13.48 2.99
C GLU A 46 -0.90 13.92 1.61
N ARG A 47 -0.20 15.06 1.57
CA ARG A 47 0.26 15.65 0.31
C ARG A 47 1.24 14.74 -0.43
N ASN A 48 2.25 14.23 0.27
CA ASN A 48 3.26 13.35 -0.31
C ASN A 48 2.63 12.05 -0.83
N GLN A 49 1.62 11.52 -0.13
CA GLN A 49 0.92 10.32 -0.59
C GLN A 49 0.12 10.55 -1.87
N ARG A 50 -0.50 11.73 -2.02
CA ARG A 50 -1.17 12.10 -3.28
C ARG A 50 -0.21 12.32 -4.43
N GLU A 51 0.92 12.96 -4.17
CA GLU A 51 1.98 13.15 -5.17
C GLU A 51 2.46 11.78 -5.66
N LEU A 52 2.81 10.87 -4.74
CA LEU A 52 3.21 9.50 -5.07
C LEU A 52 2.11 8.72 -5.82
N ALA A 53 0.84 8.87 -5.42
CA ALA A 53 -0.27 8.21 -6.10
C ALA A 53 -0.43 8.70 -7.56
N ASN A 54 -0.28 10.01 -7.79
CA ASN A 54 -0.36 10.58 -9.13
C ASN A 54 0.79 10.10 -10.01
N ASP A 55 2.01 10.02 -9.47
CA ASP A 55 3.19 9.51 -10.20
C ASP A 55 2.99 8.05 -10.63
N LEU A 56 2.32 7.23 -9.80
CA LEU A 56 2.04 5.82 -10.06
C LEU A 56 0.82 5.57 -10.96
N ARG A 57 0.07 6.60 -11.34
CA ARG A 57 -1.25 6.43 -11.97
C ARG A 57 -1.20 5.72 -13.32
N GLU A 58 -0.19 6.02 -14.14
CA GLU A 58 -0.02 5.39 -15.46
C GLU A 58 0.44 3.94 -15.35
N GLU A 59 1.28 3.63 -14.35
CA GLU A 59 1.88 2.31 -14.16
C GLU A 59 0.95 1.34 -13.41
N ASN A 60 0.21 1.85 -12.44
CA ASN A 60 -0.65 1.06 -11.57
C ASN A 60 -1.85 1.88 -11.06
N GLN A 61 -2.83 2.07 -11.94
CA GLN A 61 -4.05 2.83 -11.63
C GLN A 61 -4.76 2.33 -10.35
N SER A 62 -4.84 1.01 -10.13
CA SER A 62 -5.51 0.46 -8.95
C SER A 62 -4.81 0.84 -7.64
N LEU A 63 -3.47 0.82 -7.63
CA LEU A 63 -2.69 1.21 -6.46
C LEU A 63 -2.77 2.72 -6.24
N SER A 64 -2.66 3.51 -7.31
CA SER A 64 -2.90 4.96 -7.28
C SER A 64 -4.26 5.30 -6.66
N ASP A 65 -5.34 4.66 -7.11
CA ASP A 65 -6.68 4.92 -6.59
C ASP A 65 -6.82 4.55 -5.10
N GLU A 66 -6.20 3.45 -4.65
CA GLU A 66 -6.12 3.08 -3.23
C GLU A 66 -5.40 4.15 -2.41
N MET A 67 -4.24 4.62 -2.89
CA MET A 67 -3.43 5.64 -2.22
C MET A 67 -4.13 7.00 -2.13
N LEU A 68 -4.82 7.42 -3.20
CA LEU A 68 -5.62 8.64 -3.22
C LEU A 68 -6.77 8.58 -2.21
N LYS A 69 -7.49 7.45 -2.16
CA LYS A 69 -8.53 7.24 -1.16
C LYS A 69 -7.97 7.31 0.26
N ALA A 70 -6.86 6.62 0.50
CA ALA A 70 -6.20 6.64 1.79
C ALA A 70 -5.73 8.04 2.19
N ALA A 71 -5.26 8.85 1.24
CA ALA A 71 -4.87 10.23 1.51
C ALA A 71 -6.05 11.08 1.99
N ILE A 72 -7.22 10.92 1.36
CA ILE A 72 -8.47 11.56 1.79
C ILE A 72 -8.86 11.10 3.20
N ASP A 73 -8.76 9.80 3.50
CA ASP A 73 -9.12 9.27 4.82
C ASP A 73 -8.24 9.87 5.93
N MET A 74 -6.93 10.05 5.68
CA MET A 74 -6.02 10.67 6.65
C MET A 74 -6.30 12.16 6.88
N TYR A 75 -6.84 12.86 5.90
CA TYR A 75 -7.21 14.29 6.03
C TYR A 75 -8.18 14.52 7.19
N SER A 76 -9.03 13.53 7.52
CA SER A 76 -9.91 13.61 8.69
C SER A 76 -9.18 13.83 10.02
N ASN A 77 -7.92 13.39 10.16
CA ASN A 77 -7.12 13.68 11.35
C ASN A 77 -6.69 15.15 11.43
N LEU A 78 -6.50 15.78 10.26
CA LEU A 78 -6.23 17.21 10.18
C LEU A 78 -7.44 18.00 10.68
N ASP A 79 -8.65 17.60 10.25
CA ASP A 79 -9.90 18.21 10.69
C ASP A 79 -10.06 18.13 12.21
N ILE A 80 -9.71 16.99 12.83
CA ILE A 80 -9.73 16.84 14.29
C ILE A 80 -8.84 17.90 14.98
N MET A 81 -7.65 18.18 14.46
CA MET A 81 -6.76 19.22 15.02
C MET A 81 -7.20 20.64 14.68
N VAL A 82 -7.90 20.85 13.56
CA VAL A 82 -8.49 22.14 13.18
C VAL A 82 -9.66 22.50 14.11
N ASP A 83 -10.55 21.53 14.35
CA ASP A 83 -11.72 21.69 15.22
C ASP A 83 -11.33 21.77 16.70
N ASN A 84 -10.17 21.21 17.07
CA ASN A 84 -9.62 21.25 18.43
C ASN A 84 -8.27 21.99 18.44
N PRO A 85 -8.26 23.33 18.33
CA PRO A 85 -7.01 24.10 18.16
C PRO A 85 -6.07 24.07 19.37
N HIS A 86 -6.51 23.49 20.49
CA HIS A 86 -5.69 23.27 21.67
C HIS A 86 -4.86 21.98 21.58
N TYR A 87 -5.13 21.12 20.59
CA TYR A 87 -4.30 19.96 20.26
C TYR A 87 -3.14 20.42 19.37
N ASN A 88 -1.91 20.15 19.82
CA ASN A 88 -0.71 20.47 19.04
C ASN A 88 0.00 19.23 18.48
N GLN A 89 -0.26 18.05 19.06
CA GLN A 89 0.22 16.76 18.55
C GLN A 89 -0.82 15.67 18.76
N LEU A 90 -0.79 14.66 17.90
CA LEU A 90 -1.54 13.41 18.04
C LEU A 90 -0.54 12.26 18.14
N GLU A 91 -0.78 11.30 19.02
CA GLU A 91 -0.21 9.96 18.89
C GLU A 91 -1.22 9.10 18.15
N ILE A 92 -0.86 8.67 16.95
CA ILE A 92 -1.74 7.96 16.03
C ILE A 92 -1.11 6.65 15.60
N LYS A 93 -1.90 5.58 15.63
CA LYS A 93 -1.56 4.26 15.09
C LYS A 93 -2.08 4.16 13.67
N LEU A 94 -1.16 4.21 12.70
CA LEU A 94 -1.46 4.21 11.27
C LEU A 94 -1.24 2.82 10.66
N PRO A 95 -2.19 2.29 9.89
CA PRO A 95 -1.95 1.17 9.00
C PRO A 95 -0.94 1.57 7.90
N LEU A 96 0.12 0.79 7.74
CA LEU A 96 1.15 0.95 6.73
C LEU A 96 1.08 -0.23 5.77
N ILE A 97 0.88 0.06 4.49
CA ILE A 97 0.99 -0.92 3.41
C ILE A 97 2.38 -0.87 2.83
N THR A 98 3.00 -2.03 2.72
CA THR A 98 4.19 -2.25 1.90
C THR A 98 3.74 -3.08 0.69
N TYR A 99 3.93 -2.52 -0.50
CA TYR A 99 3.64 -3.16 -1.78
C TYR A 99 4.95 -3.41 -2.54
N GLU A 100 5.24 -4.68 -2.82
CA GLU A 100 6.43 -5.10 -3.55
C GLU A 100 6.04 -5.61 -4.94
N LYS A 101 6.58 -5.00 -6.00
CA LYS A 101 6.39 -5.41 -7.39
C LYS A 101 7.67 -5.20 -8.18
N ASN A 102 8.11 -6.21 -8.94
CA ASN A 102 9.31 -6.13 -9.79
C ASN A 102 10.61 -5.71 -9.06
N GLY A 103 10.70 -5.96 -7.75
CA GLY A 103 11.84 -5.54 -6.92
C GLY A 103 11.75 -4.11 -6.40
N GLU A 104 10.71 -3.36 -6.78
CA GLU A 104 10.39 -2.06 -6.21
C GLU A 104 9.49 -2.23 -4.99
N THR A 105 9.71 -1.38 -3.99
CA THR A 105 8.94 -1.36 -2.75
C THR A 105 8.29 0.01 -2.60
N ILE A 106 6.97 0.03 -2.47
CA ILE A 106 6.18 1.23 -2.24
C ILE A 106 5.56 1.11 -0.85
N GLU A 107 5.77 2.11 -0.01
CA GLU A 107 5.17 2.19 1.32
C GLU A 107 4.24 3.40 1.43
N PHE A 108 3.03 3.17 1.92
CA PHE A 108 2.04 4.23 2.09
C PHE A 108 1.08 3.91 3.24
N PHE A 109 0.53 4.95 3.87
CA PHE A 109 -0.43 4.77 4.95
C PHE A 109 -1.83 4.58 4.39
N THR A 110 -2.64 3.74 5.04
CA THR A 110 -4.03 3.50 4.64
C THR A 110 -5.02 3.80 5.75
N GLY A 111 -6.22 4.24 5.36
CA GLY A 111 -7.30 4.63 6.25
C GLY A 111 -6.96 5.82 7.15
N LYS A 112 -7.88 6.10 8.08
CA LYS A 112 -7.75 7.21 9.02
C LYS A 112 -6.78 6.95 10.18
N GLY A 113 -6.42 5.70 10.45
CA GLY A 113 -5.70 5.33 11.67
C GLY A 113 -6.53 5.46 12.95
N GLU A 114 -5.91 5.09 14.07
CA GLU A 114 -6.48 5.16 15.41
C GLU A 114 -5.70 6.20 16.22
N ILE A 115 -6.34 7.31 16.58
CA ILE A 115 -5.75 8.29 17.49
C ILE A 115 -5.79 7.68 18.89
N LEU A 116 -4.61 7.49 19.48
CA LEU A 116 -4.44 6.92 20.82
C LEU A 116 -4.48 8.01 21.89
N ARG A 117 -3.72 9.08 21.66
CA ARG A 117 -3.58 10.20 22.60
C ARG A 117 -3.51 11.53 21.86
N VAL A 118 -3.91 12.58 22.57
CA VAL A 118 -3.77 13.97 22.13
C VAL A 118 -2.87 14.72 23.09
N HIS A 119 -2.04 15.61 22.56
CA HIS A 119 -1.19 16.48 23.36
C HIS A 119 -1.75 17.91 23.34
N THR A 120 -1.77 18.51 24.52
CA THR A 120 -2.15 19.90 24.75
C THR A 120 -1.04 20.63 25.48
N LYS A 121 -1.25 21.91 25.82
CA LYS A 121 -0.35 22.63 26.74
C LYS A 121 -0.23 21.96 28.11
N ASP A 122 -1.23 21.17 28.52
CA ASP A 122 -1.30 20.52 29.83
C ASP A 122 -0.72 19.08 29.79
N GLY A 123 -0.21 18.65 28.63
CA GLY A 123 0.40 17.34 28.42
C GLY A 123 -0.48 16.38 27.61
N TRP A 124 -0.18 15.10 27.72
CA TRP A 124 -0.86 14.02 27.00
C TRP A 124 -2.12 13.52 27.72
N SER A 125 -3.17 13.26 26.96
CA SER A 125 -4.37 12.56 27.44
C SER A 125 -4.87 11.55 26.41
N ASP A 126 -5.51 10.49 26.88
CA ASP A 126 -6.15 9.49 26.01
C ASP A 126 -7.24 10.14 25.17
N TYR A 127 -7.29 9.77 23.89
CA TYR A 127 -8.33 10.22 22.97
C TYR A 127 -9.59 9.37 23.18
N LYS A 128 -10.75 10.03 23.31
CA LYS A 128 -12.04 9.39 23.61
C LYS A 128 -12.94 9.28 22.39
#